data_AF-A0A3S1PMJ6-F1
#
_entry.id   AF-A0A3S1PMJ6-F1
#
_cell.length_a   1.000
_cell.length_b   1.000
_cell.length_c   1.000
_cell.angle_alpha   90.00
_cell.angle_beta   90.00
_cell.angle_gamma   90.00
#
_symmetry.space_group_name_H-M   'P 1'
#
loop_
_entity.id
_entity.type
_entity.pdbx_description
1 polymer ?
#
loop_
_entity_poly.entity_id
_entity_poly.type
_entity_poly.pdbx_seq_one_letter_code
_entity_poly.pdbx_strand_id
1 'polypeptide(L)' 'MPKGSVLGKGGVGRAGYFGPCPPPGSGQHHYVFTLYALGEKTLRIPENPLPDMVSVAAKSSALGEATVTYTYGR' A
#
# COMPACT_ATOMS: atom_id res chain seq x y z
N MET A 1 7.62 -5.70 12.63
CA MET A 1 8.22 -4.98 11.49
C MET A 1 9.70 -4.76 11.78
N PRO A 2 10.58 -4.74 10.76
CA PRO A 2 11.96 -4.34 10.94
C PRO A 2 12.09 -2.96 11.62
N LYS A 3 13.19 -2.74 12.33
CA LYS A 3 13.45 -1.45 12.99
C LYS A 3 13.50 -0.34 11.94
N GLY A 4 12.77 0.75 12.17
CA GLY A 4 12.68 1.90 11.25
C GLY A 4 11.55 1.83 10.23
N SER A 5 10.79 0.73 10.18
CA SER A 5 9.57 0.66 9.37
C SER A 5 8.44 1.46 10.00
N VAL A 6 7.66 2.16 9.15
CA VAL A 6 6.44 2.88 9.54
C VAL A 6 5.26 2.24 8.81
N LEU A 7 4.15 2.01 9.53
CA LEU A 7 2.90 1.53 8.95
C LEU A 7 2.00 2.71 8.62
N GLY A 8 1.63 2.85 7.34
CA GLY A 8 0.67 3.86 6.90
C GLY A 8 -0.77 3.52 7.33
N LYS A 9 -1.62 4.54 7.41
CA LYS A 9 -3.05 4.43 7.70
C LYS A 9 -3.82 4.29 6.39
N GLY A 10 -4.49 3.15 6.19
CA GLY A 10 -5.28 2.88 4.99
C GLY A 10 -6.73 3.38 5.07
N GLY A 11 -7.54 3.05 4.06
CA GLY A 11 -8.96 3.47 3.97
C GLY A 11 -9.86 3.01 5.13
N VAL A 12 -9.47 1.97 5.87
CA VAL A 12 -10.16 1.51 7.10
C VAL A 12 -9.84 2.35 8.34
N GLY A 13 -9.00 3.37 8.20
CA GLY A 13 -8.67 4.31 9.26
C GLY A 13 -7.77 3.72 10.37
N ARG A 14 -7.04 2.64 10.09
CA ARG A 14 -6.08 2.01 11.01
C ARG A 14 -4.72 1.84 10.32
N ALA A 15 -3.64 1.89 11.10
CA ALA A 15 -2.30 1.65 10.60
C ALA A 15 -2.07 0.16 10.34
N GLY A 16 -1.44 -0.18 9.22
CA GLY A 16 -1.12 -1.54 8.83
C GLY A 16 -2.13 -2.19 7.87
N TYR A 17 -1.83 -3.43 7.51
CA TYR A 17 -2.63 -4.19 6.54
C TYR A 17 -3.97 -4.65 7.13
N PHE A 18 -5.04 -4.45 6.37
CA PHE A 18 -6.36 -5.02 6.63
C PHE A 18 -6.77 -5.86 5.42
N GLY A 19 -7.19 -7.09 5.68
CA GLY A 19 -7.45 -8.08 4.63
C GLY A 19 -8.70 -7.79 3.78
N PRO A 20 -8.92 -8.61 2.73
CA PRO A 20 -10.12 -8.56 1.89
C PRO A 20 -11.42 -8.64 2.69
N CYS A 21 -12.36 -7.72 2.42
CA CYS A 21 -13.73 -7.77 2.92
C CYS A 21 -14.69 -7.22 1.85
N PRO A 22 -14.81 -7.89 0.68
CA PRO A 22 -15.71 -7.45 -0.37
C PRO A 22 -17.17 -7.58 0.12
N PRO A 23 -18.07 -6.67 -0.30
CA PRO A 23 -19.50 -6.80 -0.02
C PRO A 23 -20.05 -8.14 -0.56
N PRO A 24 -20.97 -8.81 0.16
CA PRO A 24 -21.60 -10.03 -0.36
C PRO A 24 -22.24 -9.80 -1.73
N GLY A 25 -21.92 -10.65 -2.70
CA GLY A 25 -22.51 -10.58 -4.04
C GLY A 25 -21.94 -9.50 -4.97
N SER A 26 -20.89 -8.75 -4.57
CA SER A 26 -20.22 -7.80 -5.47
C SER A 26 -19.26 -8.46 -6.48
N GLY A 27 -19.14 -9.79 -6.42
CA GLY A 27 -18.27 -10.58 -7.28
C GLY A 27 -16.81 -10.59 -6.80
N GLN A 28 -15.90 -10.93 -7.72
CA GLN A 28 -14.46 -11.00 -7.45
C GLN A 28 -13.86 -9.59 -7.41
N HIS A 29 -13.28 -9.20 -6.28
CA HIS A 29 -12.50 -7.98 -6.14
C HIS A 29 -11.03 -8.25 -6.44
N HIS A 30 -10.34 -7.27 -7.01
CA HIS A 30 -8.90 -7.31 -7.29
C HIS A 30 -8.14 -6.57 -6.19
N TYR A 31 -7.19 -7.26 -5.56
CA TYR A 31 -6.32 -6.72 -4.53
C TYR A 31 -4.91 -6.61 -5.12
N VAL A 32 -4.52 -5.38 -5.43
CA VAL A 32 -3.25 -5.05 -6.08
C VAL A 32 -2.20 -4.72 -5.02
N PHE A 33 -1.14 -5.50 -4.98
CA PHE A 33 -0.01 -5.29 -4.07
C PHE A 33 1.20 -4.86 -4.89
N THR A 34 1.72 -3.67 -4.59
CA THR A 34 2.87 -3.10 -5.29
C THR A 34 4.03 -2.92 -4.34
N LEU A 35 5.21 -3.39 -4.76
CA LEU A 35 6.49 -3.23 -4.08
C LEU A 35 7.33 -2.23 -4.88
N TYR A 36 7.80 -1.18 -4.20
CA TYR A 36 8.71 -0.19 -4.76
C TYR A 36 10.11 -0.38 -4.17
N ALA A 37 11.11 -0.53 -5.03
CA ALA A 37 12.52 -0.45 -4.64
C ALA A 37 12.94 1.03 -4.71
N LEU A 38 13.27 1.64 -3.56
CA LEU A 38 13.65 3.04 -3.49
C LEU A 38 15.18 3.19 -3.48
N GLY A 39 15.70 4.23 -4.13
CA GLY A 39 17.12 4.59 -4.07
C GLY A 39 17.50 5.35 -2.80
N GLU A 40 16.51 5.92 -2.13
CA GLU A 40 16.67 6.69 -0.90
C GLU A 40 16.39 5.81 0.33
N LYS A 41 17.12 6.05 1.42
CA LYS A 41 16.94 5.31 2.68
C LYS A 41 15.57 5.56 3.33
N THR A 42 15.02 6.76 3.15
CA THR A 42 13.76 7.19 3.75
C THR A 42 12.91 7.88 2.72
N LEU A 43 11.65 7.48 2.62
CA LEU A 43 10.68 8.13 1.75
C LEU A 43 10.31 9.51 2.34
N ARG A 44 10.45 10.56 1.54
CA ARG A 44 10.11 11.93 1.96
C ARG A 44 8.61 12.16 1.81
N ILE A 45 7.89 12.14 2.92
CA ILE A 45 6.44 12.32 3.01
C ILE A 45 6.10 13.14 4.27
N PRO A 46 4.95 13.84 4.30
CA PRO A 46 4.47 14.51 5.50
C PRO A 46 4.16 13.50 6.61
N GLU A 47 4.07 13.96 7.86
CA GLU A 47 3.93 13.13 9.07
C GLU A 47 2.64 12.30 9.11
N ASN A 48 1.57 12.77 8.46
CA ASN A 48 0.30 12.06 8.32
C ASN A 48 -0.18 12.05 6.86
N PRO A 49 0.46 11.24 6.01
CA PRO A 49 0.16 11.24 4.59
C PRO A 49 -1.15 10.48 4.31
N LEU A 50 -1.92 10.96 3.34
CA LEU A 50 -2.96 10.17 2.70
C LEU A 50 -2.32 8.96 1.99
N PRO A 51 -3.01 7.81 1.90
CA PRO A 51 -2.49 6.61 1.22
C PRO A 51 -1.91 6.89 -0.16
N ASP A 52 -2.61 7.69 -0.97
CA ASP A 52 -2.21 7.99 -2.35
C ASP A 52 -0.94 8.84 -2.42
N MET A 53 -0.65 9.67 -1.41
CA MET A 53 0.61 10.42 -1.38
C MET A 53 1.82 9.51 -1.17
N VAL A 54 1.64 8.41 -0.43
CA VAL A 54 2.72 7.43 -0.20
C VAL A 54 3.05 6.71 -1.50
N SER A 55 2.03 6.23 -2.23
CA SER A 55 2.24 5.52 -3.49
C SER A 55 2.82 6.43 -4.57
N VAL A 56 2.36 7.68 -4.67
CA VAL A 56 2.92 8.67 -5.62
C VAL A 56 4.38 8.97 -5.31
N ALA A 57 4.73 9.27 -4.05
CA ALA A 57 6.11 9.58 -3.66
C ALA A 57 7.05 8.37 -3.83
N ALA A 58 6.57 7.16 -3.52
CA ALA A 58 7.34 5.94 -3.72
C ALA A 58 7.61 5.72 -5.22
N LYS A 59 6.57 5.81 -6.06
CA LYS A 59 6.69 5.63 -7.51
C LYS A 59 7.61 6.67 -8.16
N SER A 60 7.55 7.94 -7.74
CA SER A 60 8.38 9.00 -8.31
C SER A 60 9.88 8.86 -8.02
N SER A 61 10.25 8.06 -7.01
CA SER A 61 11.65 7.84 -6.58
C SER A 61 12.09 6.37 -6.67
N ALA A 62 11.29 5.53 -7.32
CA ALA A 62 11.55 4.10 -7.42
C ALA A 62 12.66 3.82 -8.46
N LEU A 63 13.60 2.96 -8.07
CA LEU A 63 14.56 2.29 -8.95
C LEU A 63 13.92 1.10 -9.68
N GLY A 64 12.86 0.54 -9.10
CA GLY A 64 12.12 -0.58 -9.66
C GLY A 64 10.78 -0.78 -8.97
N GLU A 65 9.85 -1.44 -9.67
CA GLU A 65 8.51 -1.73 -9.21
C GLU A 65 8.16 -3.19 -9.54
N ALA A 66 7.49 -3.87 -8.63
CA ALA A 66 6.86 -5.16 -8.89
C ALA A 66 5.43 -5.15 -8.35
N THR A 67 4.49 -5.67 -9.14
CA THR A 67 3.08 -5.72 -8.77
C THR A 67 2.56 -7.15 -8.89
N VAL A 68 1.80 -7.58 -7.88
CA VAL A 68 1.03 -8.82 -7.90
C VAL A 68 -0.42 -8.52 -7.58
N THR A 69 -1.33 -9.13 -8.34
CA THR A 69 -2.77 -8.99 -8.15
C THR A 69 -3.35 -10.31 -7.70
N TYR A 70 -4.06 -10.30 -6.58
CA TYR A 70 -4.87 -11.41 -6.10
C TYR A 70 -6.35 -11.09 -6.22
N THR A 71 -7.18 -12.11 -6.20
CA THR A 71 -8.64 -11.94 -6.22
C THR A 71 -9.30 -12.63 -5.02
N TYR A 72 -10.38 -12.03 -4.53
CA TYR A 72 -11.24 -12.61 -3.50
C TYR A 72 -12.67 -12.09 -3.65
N GLY A 73 -13.64 -12.95 -3.41
CA GLY A 73 -15.08 -12.68 -3.45
C GLY A 73 -15.78 -13.40 -2.31
N ARG A 74 -16.88 -12.82 -1.82
CA ARG A 74 -17.67 -13.31 -0.68
C ARG A 74 -19.12 -13.57 -1.06
#